data_AF-A0AA36HWH1-F1
#
_entry.id   AF-A0AA36HWH1-F1
#
_cell.length_a   1.000
_cell.length_b   1.000
_cell.length_c   1.000
_cell.angle_alpha   90.00
_cell.angle_beta   90.00
_cell.angle_gamma   90.00
#
_symmetry.space_group_name_H-M   'P 1'
#
loop_
_entity.id
_entity.type
_entity.pdbx_description
1 polymer ?
#
loop_
_entity_poly.entity_id
_entity_poly.type
_entity_poly.pdbx_seq_one_letter_code
_entity_poly.pdbx_strand_id
1 'polypeptide(L)'
;SLKAAKHRMASHEKPLCRLVLYIEPLIHVALRIRAERSQEDVSHDASRFLAALSAESYLQLALLADAAVEVGDLLRVADAGAGMNTAELITCVQDFEKRISYLFLHGGVFSSSGFTAWALHVLRQRYSFAVAGTQREFGGPQLPGEAVKERCLRRMQAWHKVVNSVLHAVFPDWELAAAFHVFALDGPEDARRPTPGSEAEKHFLRLAKAFQLDAGELVRQLLATQVPARRIFASRCSEASAGFGPAWAQAVWHAQKLGRPVAALQACLQRYLAFAISTCGLERRFSRQAWSFGKSADHQSLALHVAKAKLLTDYQAAEEDAIIQKAQEVWMQRHSPARESTGPRFHKGQRQGPRKGRTLAGFLRLGDFWTEKHAEEVAFQQQKQVRLAQEAHELGALLPGDVPDEVLDAAPEAERRRQANARQRARQTSKRAAALQGALPDLTGRVVFVPPGMPSLQRLASERGFQLTDRRAQATVFLAESLESMSERTWAAAVLCGGSVMTWDTLQEMQGPCVSWQKALDTRRRVYWTQAAQKHSPQLHQLVVEMAKTARRWKMLDGQEDFEQQKVEAAARKQSPAVLAVTRPSEKKGLLEVLVARGAKGQRSTLSTHIQTPKEFFQFIAKQDPQRCCTGVCGY
;
A
#
# COMPACT_ATOMS: atom_id res chain seq x y z
N SER A 1 -6.09 7.31 -24.62
CA SER A 1 -6.21 7.11 -23.17
C SER A 1 -5.65 5.74 -22.77
N LEU A 2 -4.34 5.64 -22.52
CA LEU A 2 -3.71 4.47 -21.91
C LEU A 2 -3.84 4.59 -20.38
N LYS A 3 -5.03 4.30 -19.85
CA LYS A 3 -5.21 4.18 -18.39
C LYS A 3 -4.52 2.90 -17.96
N ALA A 4 -3.37 3.04 -17.32
CA ALA A 4 -2.79 1.95 -16.56
C ALA A 4 -3.68 1.67 -15.36
N ALA A 5 -4.40 0.56 -15.43
CA ALA A 5 -4.99 0.01 -14.23
C ALA A 5 -3.84 -0.43 -13.30
N LYS A 6 -3.96 -0.13 -12.00
CA LYS A 6 -3.00 -0.53 -10.96
C LYS A 6 -3.06 -2.04 -10.72
N HIS A 7 -2.81 -2.83 -11.75
CA HIS A 7 -2.68 -4.28 -11.63
C HIS A 7 -1.19 -4.57 -11.51
N ARG A 8 -0.84 -5.39 -10.51
CA ARG A 8 0.51 -5.53 -9.96
C ARG A 8 1.55 -6.08 -10.94
N MET A 9 1.13 -6.67 -12.07
CA MET A 9 2.03 -7.36 -12.99
C MET A 9 1.59 -7.12 -14.44
N ALA A 10 2.55 -6.80 -15.31
CA ALA A 10 2.40 -6.70 -16.78
C ALA A 10 1.64 -5.49 -17.39
N SER A 11 1.14 -4.50 -16.63
CA SER A 11 0.40 -3.39 -17.27
C SER A 11 1.26 -2.46 -18.11
N HIS A 12 2.57 -2.39 -17.84
CA HIS A 12 3.48 -1.44 -18.49
C HIS A 12 4.57 -2.06 -19.35
N GLU A 13 4.94 -3.32 -19.10
CA GLU A 13 5.94 -4.04 -19.90
C GLU A 13 5.52 -4.10 -21.38
N LYS A 14 4.38 -4.71 -21.69
CA LYS A 14 3.92 -4.86 -23.09
C LYS A 14 3.75 -3.53 -23.82
N PRO A 15 3.09 -2.49 -23.25
CA PRO A 15 3.01 -1.19 -23.90
C PRO A 15 4.38 -0.52 -24.10
N LEU A 16 5.30 -0.65 -23.15
CA LEU A 16 6.65 -0.11 -23.27
C LEU A 16 7.45 -0.83 -24.37
N CYS A 17 7.46 -2.16 -24.36
CA CYS A 17 8.10 -2.97 -25.39
C CYS A 17 7.56 -2.65 -26.79
N ARG A 18 6.23 -2.52 -26.93
CA ARG A 18 5.59 -2.10 -28.20
C ARG A 18 5.97 -0.68 -28.59
N LEU A 19 6.11 0.24 -27.64
CA LEU A 19 6.57 1.60 -27.93
C LEU A 19 7.97 1.59 -28.54
N VAL A 20 8.86 0.76 -27.99
CA VAL A 20 10.22 0.61 -28.51
C VAL A 20 10.22 -0.04 -29.91
N LEU A 21 9.43 -1.10 -30.10
CA LEU A 21 9.38 -1.78 -31.40
C LEU A 21 8.72 -0.93 -32.50
N TYR A 22 7.72 -0.11 -32.17
CA TYR A 22 6.89 0.62 -33.12
C TYR A 22 7.00 2.14 -32.99
N ILE A 23 8.20 2.65 -32.67
CA ILE A 23 8.38 4.09 -32.43
C ILE A 23 8.06 4.94 -33.67
N GLU A 24 8.42 4.48 -34.86
CA GLU A 24 8.14 5.17 -36.12
C GLU A 24 6.64 5.29 -36.40
N PRO A 25 5.85 4.19 -36.43
CA PRO A 25 4.39 4.28 -36.49
C PRO A 25 3.80 5.20 -35.41
N LEU A 26 4.34 5.16 -34.19
CA LEU A 26 3.86 6.02 -33.10
C LEU A 26 4.14 7.51 -33.35
N ILE A 27 5.30 7.87 -33.92
CA ILE A 27 5.60 9.24 -34.33
C ILE A 27 4.58 9.69 -35.40
N HIS A 28 4.33 8.88 -36.42
CA HIS A 28 3.35 9.19 -37.47
C HIS A 28 1.94 9.38 -36.92
N VAL A 29 1.49 8.47 -36.03
CA VAL A 29 0.18 8.58 -35.37
C VAL A 29 0.10 9.84 -34.50
N ALA A 30 1.16 10.18 -33.76
CA ALA A 30 1.18 11.39 -32.93
C ALA A 30 1.15 12.67 -33.79
N LEU A 31 1.86 12.69 -34.92
CA LEU A 31 1.82 13.80 -35.87
C LEU A 31 0.40 13.95 -36.47
N ARG A 32 -0.23 12.83 -36.85
CA ARG A 32 -1.59 12.80 -37.39
C ARG A 32 -2.63 13.28 -36.37
N ILE A 33 -2.58 12.81 -35.12
CA ILE A 33 -3.45 13.28 -34.04
C ILE A 33 -3.32 14.79 -33.86
N ARG A 34 -2.11 15.34 -33.94
CA ARG A 34 -1.88 16.78 -33.80
C ARG A 34 -2.50 17.57 -34.95
N ALA A 35 -2.42 17.06 -36.17
CA ALA A 35 -2.98 17.69 -37.37
C ALA A 35 -4.52 17.63 -37.38
N GLU A 36 -5.09 16.45 -37.11
CA GLU A 36 -6.53 16.20 -37.26
C GLU A 36 -7.36 16.62 -36.03
N ARG A 37 -6.76 16.67 -34.83
CA ARG A 37 -7.48 16.87 -33.56
C ARG A 37 -6.96 18.07 -32.76
N SER A 38 -6.57 19.13 -33.46
CA SER A 38 -5.87 20.30 -32.89
C SER A 38 -6.57 20.97 -31.69
N GLN A 39 -7.91 20.91 -31.63
CA GLN A 39 -8.74 21.51 -30.58
C GLN A 39 -8.98 20.60 -29.36
N GLU A 40 -8.46 19.37 -29.37
CA GLU A 40 -8.68 18.41 -28.30
C GLU A 40 -7.47 18.22 -27.38
N ASP A 41 -7.72 17.85 -26.12
CA ASP A 41 -6.68 17.50 -25.13
C ASP A 41 -5.67 16.46 -25.66
N VAL A 42 -6.11 15.55 -26.53
CA VAL A 42 -5.26 14.50 -27.11
C VAL A 42 -4.16 15.06 -28.03
N SER A 43 -4.39 16.20 -28.68
CA SER A 43 -3.37 16.88 -29.49
C SER A 43 -2.27 17.47 -28.61
N HIS A 44 -2.63 17.99 -27.44
CA HIS A 44 -1.64 18.44 -26.45
C HIS A 44 -0.78 17.29 -25.94
N ASP A 45 -1.38 16.12 -25.68
CA ASP A 45 -0.63 14.94 -25.25
C ASP A 45 0.29 14.41 -26.36
N ALA A 46 -0.17 14.38 -27.62
CA ALA A 46 0.66 14.00 -28.77
C ALA A 46 1.83 14.98 -28.98
N SER A 47 1.59 16.29 -28.82
CA SER A 47 2.62 17.32 -28.90
C SER A 47 3.66 17.18 -27.80
N ARG A 48 3.23 16.90 -26.55
CA ARG A 48 4.16 16.64 -25.44
C ARG A 48 4.99 15.38 -25.68
N PHE A 49 4.40 14.32 -26.21
CA PHE A 49 5.14 13.09 -26.55
C PHE A 49 6.24 13.39 -27.58
N LEU A 50 5.89 14.04 -28.70
CA LEU A 50 6.85 14.41 -29.74
C LEU A 50 7.92 15.40 -29.26
N ALA A 51 7.59 16.28 -28.31
CA ALA A 51 8.54 17.21 -27.68
C ALA A 51 9.44 16.54 -26.64
N ALA A 52 8.99 15.46 -26.00
CA ALA A 52 9.81 14.68 -25.06
C ALA A 52 10.72 13.68 -25.78
N LEU A 53 10.36 13.27 -26.99
CA LEU A 53 11.12 12.28 -27.75
C LEU A 53 12.49 12.83 -28.16
N SER A 54 13.53 12.08 -27.83
CA SER A 54 14.94 12.32 -28.13
C SER A 54 15.67 10.97 -28.21
N ALA A 55 16.88 10.95 -28.75
CA ALA A 55 17.71 9.73 -28.77
C ALA A 55 17.94 9.19 -27.35
N GLU A 56 18.19 10.08 -26.39
CA GLU A 56 18.41 9.72 -24.99
C GLU A 56 17.14 9.14 -24.34
N SER A 57 15.99 9.82 -24.48
CA SER A 57 14.74 9.32 -23.89
C SER A 57 14.31 7.99 -24.48
N TYR A 58 14.54 7.78 -25.79
CA TYR A 58 14.18 6.54 -26.45
C TYR A 58 15.11 5.38 -26.07
N LEU A 59 16.42 5.62 -26.01
CA LEU A 59 17.38 4.65 -25.48
C LEU A 59 17.06 4.28 -24.04
N GLN A 60 16.69 5.25 -23.20
CA GLN A 60 16.29 5.00 -21.82
C GLN A 60 15.04 4.12 -21.73
N LEU A 61 14.04 4.34 -22.60
CA LEU A 61 12.83 3.50 -22.67
C LEU A 61 13.15 2.07 -23.11
N ALA A 62 14.12 1.90 -24.01
CA ALA A 62 14.58 0.58 -24.45
C ALA A 62 15.30 -0.20 -23.35
N LEU A 63 16.19 0.46 -22.59
CA LEU A 63 16.83 -0.14 -21.41
C LEU A 63 15.81 -0.55 -20.35
N LEU A 64 14.77 0.27 -20.13
CA LEU A 64 13.68 -0.05 -19.23
C LEU A 64 12.81 -1.20 -19.76
N ALA A 65 12.69 -1.37 -21.08
CA ALA A 65 11.97 -2.49 -21.68
C ALA A 65 12.72 -3.81 -21.44
N ASP A 66 14.05 -3.84 -21.65
CA ASP A 66 14.88 -5.01 -21.32
C ASP A 66 14.79 -5.34 -19.81
N ALA A 67 14.88 -4.33 -18.95
CA ALA A 67 14.69 -4.51 -17.52
C ALA A 67 13.30 -5.06 -17.15
N ALA A 68 12.25 -4.59 -17.82
CA ALA A 68 10.89 -5.05 -17.58
C ALA A 68 10.68 -6.51 -18.02
N VAL A 69 11.35 -6.95 -19.09
CA VAL A 69 11.31 -8.34 -19.55
C VAL A 69 11.99 -9.25 -18.54
N GLU A 70 13.17 -8.89 -18.04
CA GLU A 70 13.89 -9.67 -17.03
C GLU A 70 13.07 -9.82 -15.74
N VAL A 71 12.45 -8.72 -15.28
CA VAL A 71 11.52 -8.77 -14.14
C VAL A 71 10.30 -9.62 -14.49
N GLY A 72 9.74 -9.47 -15.69
CA GLY A 72 8.59 -10.22 -16.16
C GLY A 72 8.85 -11.73 -16.25
N ASP A 73 10.06 -12.14 -16.62
CA ASP A 73 10.50 -13.53 -16.61
C ASP A 73 10.51 -14.07 -15.18
N LEU A 74 11.18 -13.39 -14.23
CA LEU A 74 11.19 -13.80 -12.82
C LEU A 74 9.78 -13.92 -12.25
N LEU A 75 8.92 -12.93 -12.53
CA LEU A 75 7.53 -12.93 -12.09
C LEU A 75 6.73 -14.07 -12.71
N ARG A 76 6.98 -14.44 -13.97
CA ARG A 76 6.34 -15.59 -14.62
C ARG A 76 6.73 -16.90 -13.95
N VAL A 77 7.98 -17.06 -13.52
CA VAL A 77 8.41 -18.24 -12.75
C VAL A 77 7.66 -18.27 -11.41
N ALA A 78 7.60 -17.14 -10.69
CA ALA A 78 6.82 -17.02 -9.45
C ALA A 78 5.30 -17.25 -9.63
N ASP A 79 4.77 -16.97 -10.83
CA ASP A 79 3.37 -17.13 -11.22
C ASP A 79 3.02 -18.52 -11.73
N ALA A 80 3.99 -19.42 -11.93
CA ALA A 80 3.79 -20.75 -12.52
C ALA A 80 2.85 -21.67 -11.69
N GLY A 81 2.41 -21.24 -10.50
CA GLY A 81 1.32 -21.85 -9.75
C GLY A 81 1.77 -22.94 -8.78
N ALA A 82 0.88 -23.91 -8.50
CA ALA A 82 1.01 -24.91 -7.44
C ALA A 82 2.16 -25.93 -7.64
N GLY A 83 2.82 -25.91 -8.79
CA GLY A 83 3.97 -26.79 -9.10
C GLY A 83 5.34 -26.16 -8.86
N MET A 84 5.41 -24.86 -8.54
CA MET A 84 6.69 -24.19 -8.37
C MET A 84 7.39 -24.60 -7.08
N ASN A 85 8.59 -25.16 -7.19
CA ASN A 85 9.43 -25.45 -6.03
C ASN A 85 10.05 -24.15 -5.49
N THR A 86 9.94 -23.92 -4.18
CA THR A 86 10.63 -22.82 -3.47
C THR A 86 12.11 -22.73 -3.83
N ALA A 87 12.80 -23.87 -3.94
CA ALA A 87 14.22 -23.90 -4.27
C ALA A 87 14.50 -23.44 -5.72
N GLU A 88 13.60 -23.72 -6.66
CA GLU A 88 13.73 -23.26 -8.05
C GLU A 88 13.53 -21.76 -8.17
N LEU A 89 12.57 -21.19 -7.42
CA LEU A 89 12.37 -19.73 -7.39
C LEU A 89 13.66 -19.01 -7.01
N ILE A 90 14.43 -19.56 -6.08
CA ILE A 90 15.62 -18.88 -5.58
C ILE A 90 16.76 -18.96 -6.59
N THR A 91 16.93 -20.09 -7.26
CA THR A 91 17.82 -20.16 -8.42
C THR A 91 17.41 -19.14 -9.48
N CYS A 92 16.12 -19.00 -9.77
CA CYS A 92 15.63 -17.98 -10.69
C CYS A 92 15.90 -16.55 -10.22
N VAL A 93 15.81 -16.27 -8.91
CA VAL A 93 16.16 -14.96 -8.32
C VAL A 93 17.65 -14.67 -8.47
N GLN A 94 18.52 -15.65 -8.19
CA GLN A 94 19.98 -15.50 -8.37
C GLN A 94 20.35 -15.30 -9.83
N ASP A 95 19.75 -16.06 -10.74
CA ASP A 95 20.01 -15.94 -12.17
C ASP A 95 19.50 -14.59 -12.69
N PHE A 96 18.35 -14.14 -12.20
CA PHE A 96 17.85 -12.79 -12.47
C PHE A 96 18.85 -11.73 -11.98
N GLU A 97 19.34 -11.82 -10.74
CA GLU A 97 20.34 -10.89 -10.21
C GLU A 97 21.63 -10.85 -11.06
N LYS A 98 22.15 -12.02 -11.43
CA LYS A 98 23.33 -12.14 -12.30
C LYS A 98 23.08 -11.47 -13.66
N ARG A 99 21.91 -11.74 -14.27
CA ARG A 99 21.54 -11.15 -15.58
C ARG A 99 21.42 -9.63 -15.50
N ILE A 100 20.69 -9.08 -14.53
CA ILE A 100 20.53 -7.63 -14.42
C ILE A 100 21.86 -6.93 -14.06
N SER A 101 22.75 -7.60 -13.31
CA SER A 101 24.09 -7.09 -13.01
C SER A 101 24.95 -7.05 -14.28
N TYR A 102 24.99 -8.13 -15.05
CA TYR A 102 25.66 -8.14 -16.34
C TYR A 102 25.13 -7.06 -17.29
N LEU A 103 23.80 -6.95 -17.43
CA LEU A 103 23.17 -6.00 -18.34
C LEU A 103 23.45 -4.55 -17.94
N PHE A 104 23.19 -4.19 -16.68
CA PHE A 104 23.11 -2.78 -16.28
C PHE A 104 24.27 -2.30 -15.40
N LEU A 105 24.92 -3.18 -14.64
CA LEU A 105 26.11 -2.80 -13.88
C LEU A 105 27.34 -2.80 -14.78
N HIS A 106 27.51 -3.84 -15.59
CA HIS A 106 28.65 -4.02 -16.48
C HIS A 106 28.43 -3.50 -17.91
N GLY A 107 27.25 -2.97 -18.21
CA GLY A 107 26.93 -2.41 -19.54
C GLY A 107 26.74 -3.45 -20.64
N GLY A 108 26.59 -4.74 -20.29
CA GLY A 108 26.36 -5.82 -21.24
C GLY A 108 25.12 -5.63 -22.11
N VAL A 109 24.16 -4.81 -21.67
CA VAL A 109 22.93 -4.48 -22.40
C VAL A 109 23.17 -3.84 -23.78
N PHE A 110 24.33 -3.22 -24.01
CA PHE A 110 24.68 -2.66 -25.32
C PHE A 110 25.22 -3.68 -26.32
N SER A 111 25.64 -4.86 -25.83
CA SER A 111 26.17 -5.96 -26.64
C SER A 111 25.19 -7.14 -26.75
N SER A 112 24.26 -7.25 -25.81
CA SER A 112 23.18 -8.25 -25.82
C SER A 112 22.12 -7.96 -26.88
N SER A 113 21.50 -9.01 -27.41
CA SER A 113 20.26 -8.88 -28.17
C SER A 113 19.11 -8.48 -27.24
N GLY A 114 18.24 -7.59 -27.69
CA GLY A 114 17.14 -7.06 -26.89
C GLY A 114 16.52 -5.80 -27.46
N PHE A 115 15.69 -5.14 -26.67
CA PHE A 115 15.05 -3.88 -27.01
C PHE A 115 16.06 -2.75 -27.16
N THR A 116 17.14 -2.75 -26.35
CA THR A 116 18.25 -1.80 -26.48
C THR A 116 18.98 -1.95 -27.80
N ALA A 117 19.28 -3.19 -28.23
CA ALA A 117 19.89 -3.44 -29.54
C ALA A 117 18.99 -2.94 -30.69
N TRP A 118 17.68 -3.20 -30.61
CA TRP A 118 16.70 -2.67 -31.56
C TRP A 118 16.68 -1.14 -31.58
N ALA A 119 16.63 -0.50 -30.41
CA ALA A 119 16.62 0.95 -30.31
C ALA A 119 17.90 1.58 -30.87
N LEU A 120 19.06 0.97 -30.63
CA LEU A 120 20.33 1.40 -31.24
C LEU A 120 20.31 1.28 -32.76
N HIS A 121 19.67 0.23 -33.31
CA HIS A 121 19.50 0.09 -34.76
C HIS A 121 18.62 1.21 -35.32
N VAL A 122 17.45 1.46 -34.73
CA VAL A 122 16.52 2.52 -35.15
C VAL A 122 17.17 3.91 -35.03
N LEU A 123 17.94 4.16 -33.97
CA LEU A 123 18.61 5.45 -33.76
C LEU A 123 19.72 5.76 -34.77
N ARG A 124 20.19 4.79 -35.56
CA ARG A 124 21.12 5.06 -36.68
C ARG A 124 20.42 5.74 -37.86
N GLN A 125 19.11 5.56 -37.96
CA GLN A 125 18.29 6.19 -38.99
C GLN A 125 17.88 7.60 -38.54
N ARG A 126 17.86 8.57 -39.46
CA ARG A 126 17.51 9.97 -39.17
C ARG A 126 16.03 10.20 -39.47
N TYR A 127 15.29 10.65 -38.46
CA TYR A 127 13.89 11.04 -38.55
C TYR A 127 13.74 12.52 -38.22
N SER A 128 13.21 13.31 -39.14
CA SER A 128 12.95 14.73 -38.94
C SER A 128 11.45 15.01 -38.89
N PHE A 129 10.99 15.75 -37.89
CA PHE A 129 9.60 16.18 -37.78
C PHE A 129 9.47 17.52 -37.06
N ALA A 130 8.46 18.31 -37.43
CA ALA A 130 8.19 19.60 -36.79
C ALA A 130 7.26 19.44 -35.58
N VAL A 131 7.55 20.15 -34.48
CA VAL A 131 6.68 20.27 -33.29
C VAL A 131 6.62 21.73 -32.87
N ALA A 132 5.41 22.31 -32.85
CA ALA A 132 5.18 23.71 -32.47
C ALA A 132 6.11 24.73 -33.19
N GLY A 133 6.34 24.52 -34.49
CA GLY A 133 7.21 25.39 -35.31
C GLY A 133 8.71 25.11 -35.19
N THR A 134 9.14 24.23 -34.28
CA THR A 134 10.54 23.79 -34.16
C THR A 134 10.75 22.48 -34.92
N GLN A 135 11.71 22.45 -35.85
CA GLN A 135 12.18 21.20 -36.46
C GLN A 135 12.94 20.39 -35.42
N ARG A 136 12.61 19.10 -35.29
CA ARG A 136 13.28 18.17 -34.38
C ARG A 136 13.80 16.99 -35.15
N GLU A 137 14.92 16.47 -34.67
CA GLU A 137 15.56 15.30 -35.23
C GLU A 137 15.63 14.20 -34.19
N PHE A 138 15.40 12.98 -34.66
CA PHE A 138 15.41 11.75 -33.89
C PHE A 138 16.28 10.74 -34.62
N GLY A 139 17.37 10.32 -33.98
CA GLY A 139 18.37 9.45 -34.59
C GLY A 139 19.27 10.13 -35.63
N GLY A 140 20.24 9.38 -36.15
CA GLY A 140 21.27 9.81 -37.08
C GLY A 140 22.55 8.98 -36.92
N PRO A 141 23.50 9.06 -37.87
CA PRO A 141 24.68 8.19 -37.90
C PRO A 141 25.61 8.31 -36.69
N GLN A 142 25.56 9.44 -35.97
CA GLN A 142 26.35 9.68 -34.76
C GLN A 142 25.54 9.49 -33.46
N LEU A 143 24.28 9.04 -33.55
CA LEU A 143 23.38 8.89 -32.41
C LEU A 143 23.10 7.40 -32.09
N PRO A 144 22.95 7.05 -30.80
CA PRO A 144 23.24 7.88 -29.63
C PRO A 144 24.76 7.98 -29.40
N GLY A 145 25.25 9.18 -29.09
CA GLY A 145 26.65 9.36 -28.72
C GLY A 145 26.99 8.65 -27.40
N GLU A 146 28.28 8.33 -27.18
CA GLU A 146 28.72 7.58 -26.00
C GLU A 146 28.32 8.24 -24.67
N ALA A 147 28.39 9.58 -24.59
CA ALA A 147 27.94 10.32 -23.40
C ALA A 147 26.46 10.10 -23.08
N VAL A 148 25.61 9.89 -24.09
CA VAL A 148 24.18 9.56 -23.89
C VAL A 148 24.02 8.14 -23.36
N LYS A 149 24.75 7.18 -23.94
CA LYS A 149 24.75 5.78 -23.46
C LYS A 149 25.18 5.70 -22.01
N GLU A 150 26.25 6.40 -21.64
CA GLU A 150 26.79 6.42 -20.29
C GLU A 150 25.79 7.00 -19.27
N ARG A 151 25.12 8.12 -19.60
CA ARG A 151 24.07 8.70 -18.74
C ARG A 151 22.90 7.73 -18.56
N CYS A 152 22.43 7.13 -19.64
CA CYS A 152 21.35 6.14 -19.57
C CYS A 152 21.74 4.91 -18.74
N LEU A 153 22.97 4.41 -18.91
CA LEU A 153 23.50 3.30 -18.11
C LEU A 153 23.59 3.67 -16.63
N ARG A 154 24.08 4.87 -16.28
CA ARG A 154 24.12 5.35 -14.89
C ARG A 154 22.73 5.35 -14.22
N ARG A 155 21.67 5.71 -14.95
CA ARG A 155 20.29 5.61 -14.43
C ARG A 155 19.87 4.16 -14.20
N MET A 156 20.27 3.25 -15.10
CA MET A 156 20.00 1.82 -14.93
C MET A 156 20.81 1.19 -13.79
N GLN A 157 22.02 1.67 -13.52
CA GLN A 157 22.80 1.27 -12.34
C GLN A 157 22.10 1.72 -11.04
N ALA A 158 21.51 2.91 -11.02
CA ALA A 158 20.69 3.34 -9.88
C ALA A 158 19.44 2.46 -9.71
N TRP A 159 18.77 2.10 -10.81
CA TRP A 159 17.67 1.15 -10.80
C TRP A 159 18.09 -0.23 -10.27
N HIS A 160 19.22 -0.76 -10.73
CA HIS A 160 19.80 -2.03 -10.28
C HIS A 160 20.02 -2.05 -8.77
N LYS A 161 20.59 -0.98 -8.19
CA LYS A 161 20.76 -0.85 -6.73
C LYS A 161 19.44 -0.95 -5.97
N VAL A 162 18.39 -0.29 -6.47
CA VAL A 162 17.05 -0.36 -5.86
C VAL A 162 16.49 -1.78 -5.96
N VAL A 163 16.60 -2.42 -7.13
CA VAL A 163 16.12 -3.79 -7.33
C VAL A 163 16.84 -4.78 -6.41
N ASN A 164 18.17 -4.73 -6.35
CA ASN A 164 18.96 -5.59 -5.47
C ASN A 164 18.59 -5.36 -3.98
N SER A 165 18.39 -4.10 -3.57
CA SER A 165 17.91 -3.79 -2.21
C SER A 165 16.54 -4.42 -1.92
N VAL A 166 15.63 -4.39 -2.91
CA VAL A 166 14.30 -5.04 -2.81
C VAL A 166 14.43 -6.55 -2.77
N LEU A 167 15.30 -7.17 -3.58
CA LEU A 167 15.53 -8.62 -3.55
C LEU A 167 15.97 -9.07 -2.16
N HIS A 168 16.98 -8.42 -1.58
CA HIS A 168 17.43 -8.74 -0.21
C HIS A 168 16.35 -8.44 0.85
N ALA A 169 15.53 -7.40 0.67
CA ALA A 169 14.48 -7.06 1.63
C ALA A 169 13.22 -7.94 1.51
N VAL A 170 13.02 -8.63 0.38
CA VAL A 170 11.91 -9.57 0.15
C VAL A 170 12.34 -11.00 0.46
N PHE A 171 13.61 -11.32 0.23
CA PHE A 171 14.22 -12.63 0.46
C PHE A 171 15.41 -12.51 1.44
N PRO A 172 15.16 -12.12 2.71
CA PRO A 172 16.23 -11.88 3.70
C PRO A 172 17.09 -13.11 3.98
N ASP A 173 16.56 -14.32 3.75
CA ASP A 173 17.24 -15.60 3.95
C ASP A 173 17.31 -16.43 2.66
N TRP A 174 17.51 -15.79 1.51
CA TRP A 174 17.57 -16.49 0.22
C TRP A 174 18.65 -17.58 0.21
N GLU A 175 19.72 -17.42 0.98
CA GLU A 175 20.78 -18.42 1.15
C GLU A 175 20.34 -19.69 1.88
N LEU A 176 19.49 -19.55 2.90
CA LEU A 176 18.89 -20.68 3.62
C LEU A 176 17.84 -21.36 2.75
N ALA A 177 17.06 -20.55 2.04
CA ALA A 177 16.01 -21.04 1.19
C ALA A 177 16.59 -21.74 -0.06
N ALA A 178 17.71 -21.25 -0.62
CA ALA A 178 18.47 -21.88 -1.69
C ALA A 178 19.01 -23.24 -1.24
N ALA A 179 19.39 -23.36 0.04
CA ALA A 179 19.89 -24.60 0.59
C ALA A 179 18.87 -25.75 0.50
N PHE A 180 17.57 -25.46 0.41
CA PHE A 180 16.54 -26.47 0.15
C PHE A 180 16.63 -27.11 -1.26
N HIS A 181 17.45 -26.59 -2.17
CA HIS A 181 17.67 -27.21 -3.49
C HIS A 181 18.21 -28.65 -3.38
N VAL A 182 18.85 -29.00 -2.27
CA VAL A 182 19.28 -30.37 -1.98
C VAL A 182 18.13 -31.39 -1.92
N PHE A 183 16.88 -30.92 -1.73
CA PHE A 183 15.69 -31.76 -1.73
C PHE A 183 15.01 -31.89 -3.09
N ALA A 184 15.52 -31.23 -4.13
CA ALA A 184 14.97 -31.42 -5.47
C ALA A 184 15.19 -32.88 -5.92
N LEU A 185 14.18 -33.49 -6.55
CA LEU A 185 14.19 -34.92 -6.94
C LEU A 185 14.45 -35.18 -8.42
N ASP A 186 14.50 -34.12 -9.23
CA ASP A 186 14.89 -34.14 -10.64
C ASP A 186 16.42 -34.23 -10.84
N GLY A 187 16.90 -34.35 -12.08
CA GLY A 187 18.34 -34.30 -12.41
C GLY A 187 19.24 -35.44 -11.88
N PRO A 188 20.55 -35.39 -12.19
CA PRO A 188 21.51 -36.43 -11.84
C PRO A 188 21.74 -36.52 -10.32
N GLU A 189 21.89 -37.74 -9.80
CA GLU A 189 22.01 -38.03 -8.37
C GLU A 189 23.30 -37.46 -7.76
N ASP A 190 24.41 -37.54 -8.50
CA ASP A 190 25.74 -37.15 -8.01
C ASP A 190 25.86 -35.66 -7.70
N ALA A 191 25.11 -34.80 -8.40
CA ALA A 191 25.16 -33.35 -8.20
C ALA A 191 24.57 -32.90 -6.85
N ARG A 192 23.79 -33.76 -6.19
CA ARG A 192 23.01 -33.41 -4.99
C ARG A 192 23.39 -34.23 -3.76
N ARG A 193 24.36 -35.13 -3.93
CA ARG A 193 24.91 -35.91 -2.83
C ARG A 193 25.87 -35.03 -2.03
N PRO A 194 25.68 -34.88 -0.70
CA PRO A 194 26.66 -34.21 0.14
C PRO A 194 27.94 -35.04 0.15
N THR A 195 28.97 -34.52 -0.49
CA THR A 195 30.33 -35.07 -0.48
C THR A 195 31.24 -34.01 0.16
N PRO A 196 32.32 -34.41 0.84
CA PRO A 196 33.22 -33.46 1.50
C PRO A 196 33.70 -32.36 0.52
N GLY A 197 33.42 -31.11 0.85
CA GLY A 197 33.75 -29.92 0.06
C GLY A 197 32.73 -29.53 -1.01
N SER A 198 31.63 -30.28 -1.19
CA SER A 198 30.63 -29.96 -2.20
C SER A 198 29.66 -28.86 -1.77
N GLU A 199 29.06 -28.16 -2.74
CA GLU A 199 28.02 -27.16 -2.47
C GLU A 199 26.80 -27.78 -1.77
N ALA A 200 26.47 -29.04 -2.08
CA ALA A 200 25.40 -29.77 -1.40
C ALA A 200 25.71 -29.94 0.10
N GLU A 201 26.95 -30.28 0.46
CA GLU A 201 27.36 -30.37 1.87
C GLU A 201 27.21 -29.01 2.59
N LYS A 202 27.65 -27.91 1.97
CA LYS A 202 27.49 -26.56 2.54
C LYS A 202 26.03 -26.22 2.79
N HIS A 203 25.14 -26.56 1.86
CA HIS A 203 23.70 -26.37 2.01
C HIS A 203 23.12 -27.21 3.16
N PHE A 204 23.54 -28.47 3.31
CA PHE A 204 23.10 -29.30 4.44
C PHE A 204 23.59 -28.78 5.78
N LEU A 205 24.84 -28.34 5.89
CA LEU A 205 25.38 -27.74 7.11
C LEU A 205 24.60 -26.47 7.50
N ARG A 206 24.24 -25.64 6.50
CA ARG A 206 23.43 -24.45 6.71
C ARG A 206 22.02 -24.79 7.23
N LEU A 207 21.35 -25.76 6.60
CA LEU A 207 20.02 -26.23 7.04
C LEU A 207 20.06 -26.84 8.44
N ALA A 208 21.06 -27.68 8.72
CA ALA A 208 21.25 -28.32 10.02
C ALA A 208 21.45 -27.28 11.12
N LYS A 209 22.30 -26.27 10.89
CA LYS A 209 22.53 -25.21 11.87
C LYS A 209 21.31 -24.32 12.08
N ALA A 210 20.65 -23.88 10.99
CA ALA A 210 19.47 -23.02 11.10
C ALA A 210 18.29 -23.69 11.82
N PHE A 211 18.16 -25.01 11.72
CA PHE A 211 17.09 -25.77 12.37
C PHE A 211 17.54 -26.54 13.62
N GLN A 212 18.77 -26.31 14.07
CA GLN A 212 19.35 -26.96 15.26
C GLN A 212 19.28 -28.49 15.20
N LEU A 213 19.61 -29.05 14.03
CA LEU A 213 19.64 -30.48 13.75
C LEU A 213 21.07 -31.00 13.74
N ASP A 214 21.25 -32.27 14.07
CA ASP A 214 22.54 -32.95 13.85
C ASP A 214 22.78 -33.16 12.35
N ALA A 215 23.87 -32.57 11.84
CA ALA A 215 24.17 -32.58 10.41
C ALA A 215 24.49 -33.99 9.89
N GLY A 216 25.21 -34.81 10.67
CA GLY A 216 25.56 -36.18 10.30
C GLY A 216 24.32 -37.05 10.17
N GLU A 217 23.41 -36.94 11.13
CA GLU A 217 22.14 -37.65 11.14
C GLU A 217 21.22 -37.20 10.01
N LEU A 218 21.13 -35.88 9.75
CA LEU A 218 20.34 -35.36 8.62
C LEU A 218 20.83 -35.93 7.28
N VAL A 219 22.14 -35.93 7.04
CA VAL A 219 22.74 -36.49 5.82
C VAL A 219 22.49 -38.00 5.72
N ARG A 220 22.69 -38.74 6.81
CA ARG A 220 22.46 -40.19 6.85
C ARG A 220 21.00 -40.54 6.52
N GLN A 221 20.05 -39.84 7.14
CA GLN A 221 18.62 -40.04 6.91
C GLN A 221 18.21 -39.66 5.48
N LEU A 222 18.78 -38.59 4.93
CA LEU A 222 18.56 -38.20 3.53
C LEU A 222 19.00 -39.31 2.58
N LEU A 223 20.25 -39.76 2.66
CA LEU A 223 20.79 -40.78 1.74
C LEU A 223 19.96 -42.08 1.77
N ALA A 224 19.46 -42.45 2.96
CA ALA A 224 18.60 -43.63 3.12
C ALA A 224 17.19 -43.46 2.51
N THR A 225 16.71 -42.22 2.35
CA THR A 225 15.32 -41.90 1.96
C THR A 225 15.20 -41.30 0.56
N GLN A 226 16.30 -40.77 -0.01
CA GLN A 226 16.33 -40.08 -1.30
C GLN A 226 15.96 -40.98 -2.47
N VAL A 227 16.50 -42.21 -2.53
CA VAL A 227 16.19 -43.17 -3.60
C VAL A 227 14.69 -43.54 -3.61
N PRO A 228 14.06 -43.91 -2.48
CA PRO A 228 12.61 -44.05 -2.41
C PRO A 228 11.83 -42.81 -2.87
N ALA A 229 12.22 -41.61 -2.40
CA ALA A 229 11.55 -40.36 -2.78
C ALA A 229 11.60 -40.11 -4.30
N ARG A 230 12.76 -40.31 -4.93
CA ARG A 230 12.93 -40.22 -6.39
C ARG A 230 12.07 -41.22 -7.15
N ARG A 231 11.99 -42.48 -6.70
CA ARG A 231 11.14 -43.50 -7.32
C ARG A 231 9.65 -43.12 -7.24
N ILE A 232 9.21 -42.64 -6.08
CA ILE A 232 7.83 -42.16 -5.89
C ILE A 232 7.55 -40.97 -6.81
N PHE A 233 8.46 -39.99 -6.85
CA PHE A 233 8.35 -38.83 -7.73
C PHE A 233 8.25 -39.26 -9.20
N ALA A 234 9.19 -40.09 -9.69
CA ALA A 234 9.20 -40.58 -11.07
C ALA A 234 7.93 -41.35 -11.45
N SER A 235 7.36 -42.13 -10.52
CA SER A 235 6.09 -42.85 -10.74
C SER A 235 4.87 -41.94 -10.86
N ARG A 236 4.96 -40.70 -10.36
CA ARG A 236 3.86 -39.73 -10.30
C ARG A 236 4.04 -38.51 -11.19
N CYS A 237 5.16 -38.36 -11.89
CA CYS A 237 5.45 -37.17 -12.71
C CYS A 237 4.37 -36.81 -13.74
N SER A 238 3.45 -37.71 -14.11
CA SER A 238 2.31 -37.44 -14.97
C SER A 238 1.12 -36.77 -14.27
N GLU A 239 1.06 -36.79 -12.94
CA GLU A 239 -0.01 -36.18 -12.15
C GLU A 239 0.28 -34.69 -11.91
N ALA A 240 -0.71 -33.83 -12.13
CA ALA A 240 -0.59 -32.38 -11.91
C ALA A 240 -0.29 -31.98 -10.46
N SER A 241 -0.37 -32.91 -9.51
CA SER A 241 -0.06 -32.77 -8.08
C SER A 241 1.34 -33.27 -7.69
N ALA A 242 2.16 -33.70 -8.66
CA ALA A 242 3.48 -34.28 -8.42
C ALA A 242 4.54 -33.21 -8.11
N GLY A 243 4.46 -32.62 -6.92
CA GLY A 243 5.55 -31.84 -6.35
C GLY A 243 6.57 -32.73 -5.62
N PHE A 244 7.75 -32.20 -5.33
CA PHE A 244 8.75 -32.89 -4.49
C PHE A 244 8.22 -33.15 -3.08
N GLY A 245 7.41 -32.24 -2.54
CA GLY A 245 6.83 -32.34 -1.19
C GLY A 245 6.04 -33.62 -0.94
N PRO A 246 5.00 -33.93 -1.73
CA PRO A 246 4.25 -35.19 -1.62
C PRO A 246 5.12 -36.45 -1.74
N ALA A 247 6.11 -36.45 -2.64
CA ALA A 247 7.03 -37.58 -2.81
C ALA A 247 7.91 -37.79 -1.56
N TRP A 248 8.46 -36.72 -1.01
CA TRP A 248 9.21 -36.75 0.24
C TRP A 248 8.35 -37.18 1.43
N ALA A 249 7.14 -36.63 1.56
CA ALA A 249 6.22 -37.00 2.64
C ALA A 249 5.89 -38.50 2.64
N GLN A 250 5.67 -39.07 1.46
CA GLN A 250 5.40 -40.50 1.33
C GLN A 250 6.65 -41.35 1.58
N ALA A 251 7.82 -40.93 1.11
CA ALA A 251 9.08 -41.64 1.38
C ALA A 251 9.40 -41.70 2.88
N VAL A 252 9.22 -40.57 3.58
CA VAL A 252 9.37 -40.48 5.05
C VAL A 252 8.36 -41.39 5.75
N TRP A 253 7.09 -41.37 5.33
CA TRP A 253 6.06 -42.24 5.90
C TRP A 253 6.40 -43.73 5.76
N HIS A 254 6.90 -44.15 4.59
CA HIS A 254 7.37 -45.54 4.39
C HIS A 254 8.56 -45.88 5.27
N ALA A 255 9.54 -44.98 5.40
CA ALA A 255 10.69 -45.18 6.27
C ALA A 255 10.28 -45.34 7.75
N GLN A 256 9.32 -44.54 8.23
CA GLN A 256 8.76 -44.67 9.58
C GLN A 256 8.08 -46.02 9.80
N LYS A 257 7.28 -46.48 8.83
CA LYS A 257 6.63 -47.80 8.91
C LYS A 257 7.62 -48.97 8.98
N LEU A 258 8.80 -48.79 8.41
CA LEU A 258 9.90 -49.77 8.47
C LEU A 258 10.79 -49.60 9.71
N GLY A 259 10.42 -48.72 10.66
CA GLY A 259 11.20 -48.47 11.87
C GLY A 259 12.53 -47.76 11.63
N ARG A 260 12.71 -47.10 10.48
CA ARG A 260 13.94 -46.36 10.17
C ARG A 260 13.91 -44.97 10.81
N PRO A 261 15.02 -44.49 11.40
CA PRO A 261 15.10 -43.15 11.95
C PRO A 261 15.00 -42.11 10.81
N VAL A 262 14.07 -41.17 10.93
CA VAL A 262 13.86 -40.07 9.96
C VAL A 262 13.50 -38.74 10.63
N ALA A 263 13.73 -38.60 11.94
CA ALA A 263 13.27 -37.44 12.71
C ALA A 263 13.92 -36.12 12.26
N ALA A 264 15.23 -36.12 12.00
CA ALA A 264 15.95 -34.93 11.58
C ALA A 264 15.55 -34.50 10.16
N LEU A 265 15.46 -35.47 9.24
CA LEU A 265 14.98 -35.25 7.88
C LEU A 265 13.54 -34.75 7.86
N GLN A 266 12.65 -35.35 8.66
CA GLN A 266 11.25 -34.94 8.77
C GLN A 266 11.14 -33.50 9.28
N ALA A 267 11.88 -33.14 10.34
CA ALA A 267 11.89 -31.78 10.87
C ALA A 267 12.36 -30.77 9.80
N CYS A 268 13.42 -31.09 9.07
CA CYS A 268 13.92 -30.23 7.99
C CYS A 268 12.91 -30.12 6.82
N LEU A 269 12.28 -31.22 6.41
CA LEU A 269 11.28 -31.23 5.34
C LEU A 269 9.99 -30.50 5.72
N GLN A 270 9.57 -30.56 6.98
CA GLN A 270 8.45 -29.76 7.48
C GLN A 270 8.73 -28.26 7.33
N ARG A 271 9.97 -27.84 7.63
CA ARG A 271 10.40 -26.45 7.42
C ARG A 271 10.47 -26.10 5.94
N TYR A 272 11.01 -26.98 5.10
CA TYR A 272 11.00 -26.81 3.65
C TYR A 272 9.58 -26.55 3.10
N LEU A 273 8.60 -27.37 3.51
CA LEU A 273 7.20 -27.22 3.10
C LEU A 273 6.53 -25.97 3.67
N ALA A 274 6.94 -25.55 4.87
CA ALA A 274 6.47 -24.31 5.49
C ALA A 274 7.12 -23.06 4.86
N PHE A 275 8.32 -23.20 4.28
CA PHE A 275 9.02 -22.17 3.51
C PHE A 275 8.39 -22.00 2.11
N ALA A 276 7.07 -22.07 2.03
CA ALA A 276 6.33 -21.83 0.81
C ALA A 276 6.29 -20.32 0.54
N ILE A 277 6.71 -19.93 -0.67
CA ILE A 277 6.65 -18.53 -1.08
C ILE A 277 5.17 -18.19 -1.36
N SER A 278 4.73 -17.00 -0.94
CA SER A 278 3.39 -16.51 -1.26
C SER A 278 3.27 -16.36 -2.78
N THR A 279 2.64 -17.33 -3.44
CA THR A 279 2.43 -17.28 -4.89
C THR A 279 1.37 -16.24 -5.22
N CYS A 280 1.46 -15.66 -6.42
CA CYS A 280 0.41 -14.78 -6.92
C CYS A 280 -0.95 -15.49 -7.05
N GLY A 281 -1.00 -16.82 -7.06
CA GLY A 281 -2.25 -17.59 -6.93
C GLY A 281 -2.98 -17.28 -5.63
N LEU A 282 -2.26 -17.23 -4.51
CA LEU A 282 -2.80 -16.87 -3.20
C LEU A 282 -3.25 -15.39 -3.18
N GLU A 283 -2.44 -14.48 -3.73
CA GLU A 283 -2.81 -13.06 -3.82
C GLU A 283 -3.99 -12.80 -4.76
N ARG A 284 -4.10 -13.54 -5.88
CA ARG A 284 -5.25 -13.50 -6.79
C ARG A 284 -6.50 -14.02 -6.10
N ARG A 285 -6.38 -15.07 -5.27
CA ARG A 285 -7.48 -15.55 -4.41
C ARG A 285 -7.90 -14.49 -3.41
N PHE A 286 -6.96 -13.84 -2.71
CA PHE A 286 -7.28 -12.73 -1.79
C PHE A 286 -7.88 -11.52 -2.53
N SER A 287 -7.40 -11.21 -3.72
CA SER A 287 -7.93 -10.11 -4.54
C SER A 287 -9.33 -10.42 -5.04
N ARG A 288 -9.58 -11.65 -5.47
CA ARG A 288 -10.93 -12.14 -5.82
C ARG A 288 -11.85 -12.08 -4.61
N GLN A 289 -11.40 -12.55 -3.45
CA GLN A 289 -12.15 -12.43 -2.20
C GLN A 289 -12.47 -10.97 -1.86
N ALA A 290 -11.47 -10.09 -1.85
CA ALA A 290 -11.67 -8.66 -1.58
C ALA A 290 -12.64 -8.00 -2.57
N TRP A 291 -12.57 -8.36 -3.85
CA TRP A 291 -13.50 -7.87 -4.87
C TRP A 291 -14.92 -8.42 -4.68
N SER A 292 -15.06 -9.73 -4.44
CA SER A 292 -16.33 -10.42 -4.27
C SER A 292 -17.04 -10.07 -2.96
N PHE A 293 -16.30 -9.73 -1.90
CA PHE A 293 -16.87 -9.39 -0.60
C PHE A 293 -17.38 -7.95 -0.54
N GLY A 294 -16.74 -7.03 -1.28
CA GLY A 294 -17.14 -5.62 -1.32
C GLY A 294 -17.20 -4.97 0.08
N LYS A 295 -17.87 -3.82 0.19
CA LYS A 295 -18.07 -3.13 1.49
C LYS A 295 -19.20 -3.72 2.33
N SER A 296 -20.07 -4.52 1.72
CA SER A 296 -21.25 -5.09 2.39
C SER A 296 -20.92 -6.36 3.19
N ALA A 297 -19.70 -6.90 3.08
CA ALA A 297 -19.25 -8.05 3.85
C ALA A 297 -18.91 -7.72 5.32
N ASP A 298 -18.75 -6.45 5.68
CA ASP A 298 -18.45 -6.02 7.06
C ASP A 298 -19.56 -6.39 8.07
N HIS A 299 -20.77 -6.69 7.59
CA HIS A 299 -21.91 -7.11 8.40
C HIS A 299 -22.18 -8.63 8.37
N GLN A 300 -21.37 -9.43 7.66
CA GLN A 300 -21.56 -10.87 7.58
C GLN A 300 -20.91 -11.57 8.76
N SER A 301 -21.52 -12.68 9.22
CA SER A 301 -20.91 -13.52 10.24
C SER A 301 -19.59 -14.12 9.74
N LEU A 302 -18.63 -14.33 10.65
CA LEU A 302 -17.32 -14.91 10.32
C LEU A 302 -17.47 -16.27 9.62
N ALA A 303 -18.43 -17.10 10.03
CA ALA A 303 -18.69 -18.40 9.42
C ALA A 303 -19.08 -18.28 7.94
N LEU A 304 -19.95 -17.33 7.58
CA LEU A 304 -20.35 -17.08 6.20
C LEU A 304 -19.18 -16.52 5.38
N HIS A 305 -18.36 -15.65 5.99
CA HIS A 305 -17.16 -15.11 5.37
C HIS A 305 -16.18 -16.23 5.01
N VAL A 306 -15.88 -17.13 5.96
CA VAL A 306 -15.00 -18.30 5.73
C VAL A 306 -15.57 -19.23 4.68
N ALA A 307 -16.87 -19.52 4.70
CA ALA A 307 -17.52 -20.38 3.71
C ALA A 307 -17.44 -19.78 2.29
N LYS A 308 -17.68 -18.48 2.13
CA LYS A 308 -17.53 -17.80 0.84
C LYS A 308 -16.08 -17.72 0.38
N ALA A 309 -15.15 -17.47 1.30
CA ALA A 309 -13.72 -17.46 1.03
C ALA A 309 -13.26 -18.81 0.49
N LYS A 310 -13.73 -19.89 1.12
CA LYS A 310 -13.48 -21.27 0.71
C LYS A 310 -14.08 -21.61 -0.65
N LEU A 311 -15.35 -21.27 -0.87
CA LEU A 311 -16.00 -21.43 -2.18
C LEU A 311 -15.22 -20.73 -3.30
N LEU A 312 -14.71 -19.52 -3.05
CA LEU A 312 -13.93 -18.77 -4.06
C LEU A 312 -12.51 -19.30 -4.26
N THR A 313 -11.90 -19.92 -3.25
CA THR A 313 -10.52 -20.46 -3.33
C THR A 313 -10.49 -21.86 -3.91
N ASP A 314 -11.51 -22.65 -3.62
CA ASP A 314 -11.57 -24.08 -3.93
C ASP A 314 -12.34 -24.32 -5.24
N TYR A 315 -12.96 -23.28 -5.81
CA TYR A 315 -13.65 -23.36 -7.10
C TYR A 315 -12.72 -23.88 -8.20
N GLN A 316 -13.15 -24.97 -8.83
CA GLN A 316 -12.57 -25.52 -10.04
C GLN A 316 -13.55 -25.33 -11.19
N ALA A 317 -13.09 -24.79 -12.31
CA ALA A 317 -13.96 -24.53 -13.48
C ALA A 317 -14.62 -25.82 -14.01
N ALA A 318 -13.93 -26.96 -13.88
CA ALA A 318 -14.47 -28.27 -14.27
C ALA A 318 -15.70 -28.70 -13.44
N GLU A 319 -15.90 -28.12 -12.26
CA GLU A 319 -17.02 -28.43 -11.36
C GLU A 319 -18.15 -27.38 -11.45
N GLU A 320 -18.01 -26.35 -12.30
CA GLU A 320 -18.92 -25.20 -12.31
C GLU A 320 -20.37 -25.60 -12.60
N ASP A 321 -20.62 -26.42 -13.62
CA ASP A 321 -21.96 -26.85 -13.97
C ASP A 321 -22.62 -27.67 -12.85
N ALA A 322 -21.86 -28.55 -12.21
CA ALA A 322 -22.33 -29.35 -11.08
C ALA A 322 -22.65 -28.47 -9.85
N ILE A 323 -21.81 -27.48 -9.57
CA ILE A 323 -22.03 -26.51 -8.49
C ILE A 323 -23.26 -25.65 -8.78
N ILE A 324 -23.43 -25.17 -10.01
CA ILE A 324 -24.59 -24.37 -10.44
C ILE A 324 -25.87 -25.20 -10.30
N GLN A 325 -25.87 -26.43 -10.82
CA GLN A 325 -27.02 -27.33 -10.72
C GLN A 325 -27.39 -27.58 -9.25
N LYS A 326 -26.39 -27.85 -8.39
CA LYS A 326 -26.65 -28.08 -6.97
C LYS A 326 -27.14 -26.82 -6.25
N ALA A 327 -26.62 -25.66 -6.61
CA ALA A 327 -27.08 -24.39 -6.09
C ALA A 327 -28.53 -24.09 -6.51
N GLN A 328 -28.91 -24.40 -7.75
CA GLN A 328 -30.28 -24.29 -8.24
C GLN A 328 -31.24 -25.22 -7.49
N GLU A 329 -30.85 -26.48 -7.25
CA GLU A 329 -31.63 -27.41 -6.43
C GLU A 329 -31.88 -26.86 -5.02
N VAL A 330 -30.82 -26.41 -4.33
CA VAL A 330 -30.92 -25.84 -2.98
C VAL A 330 -31.76 -24.55 -2.99
N TRP A 331 -31.63 -23.73 -4.03
CA TRP A 331 -32.43 -22.51 -4.17
C TRP A 331 -33.91 -22.84 -4.31
N MET A 332 -34.27 -23.77 -5.19
CA MET A 332 -35.67 -24.19 -5.39
C MET A 332 -36.29 -24.83 -4.15
N GLN A 333 -35.49 -25.50 -3.31
CA GLN A 333 -35.94 -26.05 -2.03
C GLN A 333 -36.21 -24.98 -0.97
N ARG A 334 -35.45 -23.88 -0.97
CA ARG A 334 -35.50 -22.85 0.08
C ARG A 334 -36.27 -21.60 -0.31
N HIS A 335 -36.46 -21.38 -1.60
CA HIS A 335 -37.06 -20.18 -2.16
C HIS A 335 -38.02 -20.56 -3.27
N SER A 336 -39.10 -19.80 -3.40
CA SER A 336 -40.02 -19.93 -4.54
C SER A 336 -39.28 -19.67 -5.86
N PRO A 337 -39.75 -20.22 -7.00
CA PRO A 337 -39.17 -19.98 -8.31
C PRO A 337 -38.94 -18.49 -8.53
N ALA A 338 -37.77 -18.13 -9.05
CA ALA A 338 -37.46 -16.75 -9.37
C ALA A 338 -38.55 -16.23 -10.32
N ARG A 339 -39.22 -15.13 -9.96
CA ARG A 339 -40.23 -14.52 -10.84
C ARG A 339 -39.53 -14.15 -12.15
N GLU A 340 -40.02 -14.67 -13.27
CA GLU A 340 -39.57 -14.28 -14.60
C GLU A 340 -39.84 -12.79 -14.80
N SER A 341 -38.78 -11.99 -14.76
CA SER A 341 -38.83 -10.58 -15.13
C SER A 341 -38.59 -10.48 -16.63
N THR A 342 -39.66 -10.53 -17.42
CA THR A 342 -39.65 -10.34 -18.88
C THR A 342 -39.53 -8.87 -19.32
N GLY A 343 -39.21 -7.95 -18.40
CA GLY A 343 -39.01 -6.54 -18.70
C GLY A 343 -37.53 -6.15 -18.90
N PRO A 344 -37.21 -5.22 -19.82
CA PRO A 344 -35.86 -4.70 -20.00
C PRO A 344 -35.40 -3.96 -18.73
N ARG A 345 -34.23 -4.35 -18.20
CA ARG A 345 -33.67 -3.74 -16.99
C ARG A 345 -32.80 -2.52 -17.35
N PHE A 346 -33.26 -1.34 -16.96
CA PHE A 346 -32.48 -0.11 -17.05
C PHE A 346 -31.74 0.16 -15.74
N HIS A 347 -30.41 0.18 -15.76
CA HIS A 347 -29.64 0.61 -14.59
C HIS A 347 -29.54 2.15 -14.56
N LYS A 348 -30.37 2.77 -13.70
CA LYS A 348 -30.38 4.22 -13.39
C LYS A 348 -30.49 5.17 -14.59
N GLY A 349 -31.06 4.72 -15.71
CA GLY A 349 -31.53 5.60 -16.80
C GLY A 349 -30.51 6.56 -17.44
N GLN A 350 -29.19 6.39 -17.29
CA GLN A 350 -28.20 7.33 -17.85
C GLN A 350 -26.93 6.68 -18.41
N ARG A 351 -26.45 7.24 -19.53
CA ARG A 351 -25.10 7.00 -20.09
C ARG A 351 -24.05 7.62 -19.17
N GLN A 352 -23.12 6.82 -18.64
CA GLN A 352 -22.00 7.34 -17.86
C GLN A 352 -20.92 7.94 -18.78
N GLY A 353 -20.58 9.21 -18.53
CA GLY A 353 -19.46 9.90 -19.18
C GLY A 353 -18.08 9.45 -18.67
N PRO A 354 -17.00 9.75 -19.41
CA PRO A 354 -15.68 9.25 -19.11
C PRO A 354 -15.02 10.01 -17.94
N ARG A 355 -14.52 9.27 -16.95
CA ARG A 355 -13.73 9.81 -15.82
C ARG A 355 -12.34 10.28 -16.26
N LYS A 356 -11.97 11.52 -15.92
CA LYS A 356 -10.64 12.12 -16.13
C LYS A 356 -9.55 11.44 -15.29
N GLY A 357 -8.43 11.07 -15.92
CA GLY A 357 -7.25 10.47 -15.29
C GLY A 357 -6.04 11.40 -15.33
N ARG A 358 -5.15 11.28 -14.34
CA ARG A 358 -3.85 11.96 -14.28
C ARG A 358 -2.91 11.44 -15.37
N THR A 359 -2.18 12.33 -16.02
CA THR A 359 -1.37 12.05 -17.22
C THR A 359 0.04 11.56 -16.88
N LEU A 360 0.55 10.68 -17.74
CA LEU A 360 1.94 10.17 -17.82
C LEU A 360 2.98 11.31 -17.89
N ALA A 361 2.55 12.50 -18.34
CA ALA A 361 3.35 13.72 -18.39
C ALA A 361 3.82 14.25 -17.02
N GLY A 362 3.24 13.77 -15.92
CA GLY A 362 3.77 14.02 -14.57
C GLY A 362 4.92 13.10 -14.16
N PHE A 363 5.08 11.96 -14.82
CA PHE A 363 6.11 10.96 -14.53
C PHE A 363 7.41 11.23 -15.31
N LEU A 364 7.29 11.77 -16.53
CA LEU A 364 8.41 11.99 -17.46
C LEU A 364 9.20 13.31 -17.25
N ARG A 365 8.98 14.04 -16.15
CA ARG A 365 9.69 15.31 -15.85
C ARG A 365 10.91 15.15 -14.93
N LEU A 366 11.38 13.93 -14.72
CA LEU A 366 12.55 13.67 -13.89
C LEU A 366 13.75 13.44 -14.82
N GLY A 367 14.51 14.51 -15.06
CA GLY A 367 15.87 14.40 -15.59
C GLY A 367 16.82 13.77 -14.57
N ASP A 368 18.09 13.62 -14.95
CA ASP A 368 19.15 13.08 -14.08
C ASP A 368 19.06 13.63 -12.67
N PHE A 369 19.08 12.72 -11.69
CA PHE A 369 19.79 12.80 -10.41
C PHE A 369 19.18 11.79 -9.45
N TRP A 370 20.05 11.06 -8.76
CA TRP A 370 19.73 10.49 -7.46
C TRP A 370 19.04 11.58 -6.62
N THR A 371 17.79 11.37 -6.25
CA THR A 371 17.03 12.36 -5.47
C THR A 371 16.99 11.99 -4.00
N GLU A 372 16.64 12.95 -3.15
CA GLU A 372 16.37 12.71 -1.73
C GLU A 372 15.37 11.54 -1.54
N LYS A 373 14.39 11.38 -2.43
CA LYS A 373 13.45 10.25 -2.37
C LYS A 373 14.09 8.89 -2.64
N HIS A 374 15.08 8.82 -3.51
CA HIS A 374 15.83 7.58 -3.74
C HIS A 374 16.72 7.28 -2.52
N ALA A 375 17.34 8.30 -1.93
CA ALA A 375 18.07 8.15 -0.67
C ALA A 375 17.14 7.71 0.48
N GLU A 376 15.94 8.29 0.59
CA GLU A 376 14.90 7.89 1.55
C GLU A 376 14.47 6.44 1.33
N GLU A 377 14.23 6.01 0.09
CA GLU A 377 13.85 4.64 -0.22
C GLU A 377 14.99 3.65 0.10
N VAL A 378 16.23 3.97 -0.26
CA VAL A 378 17.40 3.13 0.06
C VAL A 378 17.58 3.03 1.56
N ALA A 379 17.52 4.15 2.29
CA ALA A 379 17.60 4.16 3.75
C ALA A 379 16.44 3.36 4.38
N PHE A 380 15.24 3.45 3.80
CA PHE A 380 14.09 2.65 4.24
C PHE A 380 14.33 1.15 4.02
N GLN A 381 14.86 0.74 2.87
CA GLN A 381 15.18 -0.67 2.61
C GLN A 381 16.34 -1.18 3.48
N GLN A 382 17.37 -0.37 3.71
CA GLN A 382 18.48 -0.69 4.64
C GLN A 382 17.96 -0.87 6.07
N GLN A 383 17.15 0.07 6.58
CA GLN A 383 16.52 -0.08 7.91
C GLN A 383 15.64 -1.33 7.98
N LYS A 384 14.95 -1.67 6.89
CA LYS A 384 14.15 -2.88 6.80
C LYS A 384 15.04 -4.14 6.81
N GLN A 385 16.17 -4.14 6.10
CA GLN A 385 17.15 -5.24 6.11
C GLN A 385 17.74 -5.45 7.51
N VAL A 386 18.22 -4.39 8.18
CA VAL A 386 18.72 -4.47 9.56
C VAL A 386 17.65 -5.04 10.49
N ARG A 387 16.39 -4.59 10.36
CA ARG A 387 15.28 -5.13 11.15
C ARG A 387 15.03 -6.62 10.88
N LEU A 388 15.05 -7.05 9.62
CA LEU A 388 14.86 -8.46 9.25
C LEU A 388 16.04 -9.32 9.73
N ALA A 389 17.26 -8.82 9.62
CA ALA A 389 18.46 -9.51 10.11
C ALA A 389 18.47 -9.62 11.64
N GLN A 390 17.97 -8.60 12.36
CA GLN A 390 17.71 -8.69 13.81
C GLN A 390 16.68 -9.76 14.14
N GLU A 391 15.55 -9.77 13.42
CA GLU A 391 14.52 -10.81 13.59
C GLU A 391 15.10 -12.21 13.30
N ALA A 392 15.92 -12.37 12.25
CA ALA A 392 16.59 -13.63 11.92
C ALA A 392 17.64 -14.05 12.97
N HIS A 393 18.41 -13.09 13.50
CA HIS A 393 19.37 -13.33 14.58
C HIS A 393 18.68 -13.78 15.87
N GLU A 394 17.61 -13.09 16.28
CA GLU A 394 16.79 -13.47 17.45
C GLU A 394 16.20 -14.89 17.31
N LEU A 395 15.89 -15.31 16.08
CA LEU A 395 15.39 -16.65 15.77
C LEU A 395 16.51 -17.71 15.64
N GLY A 396 17.78 -17.32 15.73
CA GLY A 396 18.93 -18.21 15.57
C GLY A 396 19.15 -18.69 14.13
N ALA A 397 18.59 -17.99 13.14
CA ALA A 397 18.66 -18.38 11.73
C ALA A 397 20.00 -18.01 11.05
N LEU A 398 20.74 -17.05 11.62
CA LEU A 398 22.04 -16.59 11.09
C LEU A 398 23.22 -17.35 11.70
N LEU A 399 24.24 -17.67 10.89
CA LEU A 399 25.50 -18.22 11.40
C LEU A 399 26.29 -17.10 12.12
N PRO A 400 27.12 -17.38 13.14
CA PRO A 400 28.00 -16.39 13.78
C PRO A 400 28.88 -15.54 12.85
N GLY A 401 29.14 -15.96 11.61
CA GLY A 401 29.86 -15.15 10.60
C GLY A 401 28.95 -14.31 9.68
N ASP A 402 27.63 -14.54 9.74
CA ASP A 402 26.65 -13.93 8.83
C ASP A 402 25.82 -12.85 9.54
N VAL A 403 26.08 -12.58 10.83
CA VAL A 403 25.40 -11.50 11.58
C VAL A 403 26.14 -10.20 11.29
N PRO A 404 25.53 -9.22 10.60
CA PRO A 404 26.17 -7.92 10.39
C PRO A 404 26.40 -7.22 11.74
N ASP A 405 27.55 -6.56 11.92
CA ASP A 405 27.89 -5.85 13.17
C ASP A 405 26.81 -4.83 13.56
N GLU A 406 26.19 -4.18 12.56
CA GLU A 406 25.09 -3.22 12.70
C GLU A 406 23.85 -3.80 13.43
N VAL A 407 23.61 -5.11 13.31
CA VAL A 407 22.48 -5.81 13.94
C VAL A 407 22.71 -5.96 15.44
N LEU A 408 23.95 -6.26 15.83
CA LEU A 408 24.36 -6.43 17.23
C LEU A 408 24.28 -5.11 17.99
N ASP A 409 24.72 -4.01 17.36
CA ASP A 409 24.70 -2.68 17.97
C ASP A 409 23.27 -2.12 18.15
N ALA A 410 22.35 -2.45 17.24
CA ALA A 410 21.00 -1.90 17.23
C ALA A 410 19.98 -2.70 18.08
N ALA A 411 20.34 -3.86 18.63
CA ALA A 411 19.45 -4.74 19.40
C ALA A 411 18.78 -4.05 20.62
N PRO A 412 19.48 -3.22 21.43
CA PRO A 412 18.88 -2.57 22.60
C PRO A 412 17.81 -1.54 22.25
N GLU A 413 17.95 -0.85 21.12
CA GLU A 413 17.00 0.17 20.68
C GLU A 413 15.72 -0.46 20.09
N ALA A 414 15.87 -1.57 19.37
CA ALA A 414 14.76 -2.35 18.83
C ALA A 414 13.81 -2.83 19.94
N GLU A 415 14.36 -3.32 21.06
CA GLU A 415 13.57 -3.78 22.21
C GLU A 415 12.77 -2.64 22.88
N ARG A 416 13.38 -1.45 23.04
CA ARG A 416 12.66 -0.28 23.56
C ARG A 416 11.47 0.12 22.67
N ARG A 417 11.66 0.11 21.35
CA ARG A 417 10.58 0.38 20.38
C ARG A 417 9.47 -0.67 20.44
N ARG A 418 9.84 -1.95 20.62
CA ARG A 418 8.91 -3.07 20.76
C ARG A 418 8.01 -2.89 21.99
N GLN A 419 8.58 -2.53 23.13
CA GLN A 419 7.85 -2.24 24.38
C GLN A 419 6.93 -1.03 24.24
N ALA A 420 7.38 0.05 23.59
CA ALA A 420 6.56 1.23 23.33
C ALA A 420 5.34 0.88 22.44
N ASN A 421 5.55 0.14 21.35
CA ASN A 421 4.49 -0.31 20.45
C ASN A 421 3.51 -1.29 21.12
N ALA A 422 3.99 -2.18 22.00
CA ALA A 422 3.14 -3.07 22.77
C ALA A 422 2.21 -2.30 23.73
N ARG A 423 2.76 -1.31 24.46
CA ARG A 423 1.97 -0.42 25.32
C ARG A 423 0.92 0.37 24.53
N GLN A 424 1.28 0.86 23.34
CA GLN A 424 0.34 1.58 22.47
C GLN A 424 -0.79 0.65 21.98
N ARG A 425 -0.47 -0.57 21.55
CA ARG A 425 -1.46 -1.58 21.13
C ARG A 425 -2.38 -1.95 22.28
N ALA A 426 -1.85 -2.23 23.47
CA ALA A 426 -2.66 -2.53 24.66
C ALA A 426 -3.64 -1.39 25.00
N ARG A 427 -3.17 -0.13 24.95
CA ARG A 427 -4.04 1.05 25.12
C ARG A 427 -5.12 1.14 24.05
N GLN A 428 -4.81 0.86 22.79
CA GLN A 428 -5.80 0.89 21.70
C GLN A 428 -6.83 -0.23 21.82
N THR A 429 -6.41 -1.44 22.19
CA THR A 429 -7.30 -2.60 22.40
C THR A 429 -8.24 -2.35 23.57
N SER A 430 -7.73 -1.86 24.71
CA SER A 430 -8.55 -1.49 25.87
C SER A 430 -9.60 -0.43 25.52
N LYS A 431 -9.20 0.61 24.76
CA LYS A 431 -10.14 1.64 24.28
C LYS A 431 -11.19 1.09 23.30
N ARG A 432 -10.81 0.17 22.41
CA ARG A 432 -11.76 -0.49 21.50
C ARG A 432 -12.75 -1.39 22.24
N ALA A 433 -12.30 -2.11 23.26
CA ALA A 433 -13.17 -2.93 24.09
C ALA A 433 -14.21 -2.06 24.83
N ALA A 434 -13.77 -0.94 25.42
CA ALA A 434 -14.68 0.03 26.04
C ALA A 434 -15.67 0.64 25.03
N ALA A 435 -15.22 0.97 23.83
CA ALA A 435 -16.06 1.49 22.75
C ALA A 435 -17.01 0.44 22.14
N LEU A 436 -16.84 -0.86 22.41
CA LEU A 436 -17.75 -1.93 21.98
C LEU A 436 -18.79 -2.27 23.05
N GLN A 437 -18.46 -2.05 24.33
CA GLN A 437 -19.34 -2.33 25.46
C GLN A 437 -20.45 -1.29 25.65
N GLY A 438 -20.45 -0.18 24.89
CA GLY A 438 -21.52 0.83 24.95
C GLY A 438 -21.64 1.57 26.27
N ALA A 439 -20.69 1.40 27.18
CA ALA A 439 -20.66 2.13 28.44
C ALA A 439 -20.45 3.62 28.15
N LEU A 440 -21.45 4.44 28.52
CA LEU A 440 -21.29 5.88 28.52
C LEU A 440 -20.15 6.25 29.50
N PRO A 441 -19.35 7.28 29.19
CA PRO A 441 -18.43 7.83 30.18
C PRO A 441 -19.23 8.26 31.43
N ASP A 442 -18.56 8.29 32.59
CA ASP A 442 -19.18 8.88 33.78
C ASP A 442 -19.35 10.38 33.55
N LEU A 443 -20.61 10.79 33.43
CA LEU A 443 -21.03 12.15 33.10
C LEU A 443 -21.78 12.81 34.27
N THR A 444 -21.88 12.17 35.44
CA THR A 444 -22.56 12.74 36.60
C THR A 444 -21.85 14.02 37.07
N GLY A 445 -22.63 15.05 37.42
CA GLY A 445 -22.11 16.35 37.86
C GLY A 445 -21.50 17.22 36.75
N ARG A 446 -21.54 16.78 35.49
CA ARG A 446 -21.06 17.57 34.35
C ARG A 446 -22.03 18.71 34.03
N VAL A 447 -21.47 19.77 33.44
CA VAL A 447 -22.25 20.91 32.95
C VAL A 447 -22.84 20.56 31.59
N VAL A 448 -24.16 20.64 31.45
CA VAL A 448 -24.91 20.26 30.24
C VAL A 448 -25.57 21.47 29.59
N PHE A 449 -25.41 21.60 28.28
CA PHE A 449 -26.15 22.54 27.45
C PHE A 449 -27.36 21.84 26.83
N VAL A 450 -28.55 22.39 27.10
CA VAL A 450 -29.82 21.95 26.52
C VAL A 450 -30.28 23.01 25.53
N PRO A 451 -30.60 22.66 24.26
CA PRO A 451 -31.15 23.60 23.30
C PRO A 451 -32.40 24.33 23.86
N PRO A 452 -32.55 25.64 23.59
CA PRO A 452 -33.73 26.39 24.03
C PRO A 452 -35.00 25.80 23.40
N GLY A 453 -36.11 25.84 24.14
CA GLY A 453 -37.42 25.31 23.69
C GLY A 453 -37.70 23.87 24.10
N MET A 454 -36.86 23.27 24.97
CA MET A 454 -36.96 21.87 25.37
C MET A 454 -37.01 21.68 26.91
N PRO A 455 -38.09 22.10 27.59
CA PRO A 455 -38.18 22.09 29.06
C PRO A 455 -38.20 20.69 29.68
N SER A 456 -38.74 19.69 28.98
CA SER A 456 -38.71 18.28 29.41
C SER A 456 -37.28 17.76 29.52
N LEU A 457 -36.40 18.13 28.57
CA LEU A 457 -34.99 17.75 28.59
C LEU A 457 -34.24 18.38 29.77
N GLN A 458 -34.54 19.65 30.07
CA GLN A 458 -33.90 20.36 31.18
C GLN A 458 -34.24 19.70 32.53
N ARG A 459 -35.51 19.30 32.70
CA ARG A 459 -35.94 18.56 33.89
C ARG A 459 -35.23 17.22 34.00
N LEU A 460 -35.23 16.40 32.94
CA LEU A 460 -34.58 15.09 32.98
C LEU A 460 -33.07 15.21 33.23
N ALA A 461 -32.39 16.16 32.59
CA ALA A 461 -30.96 16.36 32.82
C ALA A 461 -30.66 16.75 34.28
N SER A 462 -31.52 17.57 34.90
CA SER A 462 -31.40 17.91 36.31
C SER A 462 -31.65 16.71 37.23
N GLU A 463 -32.65 15.88 36.94
CA GLU A 463 -32.95 14.63 37.65
C GLU A 463 -31.78 13.63 37.57
N ARG A 464 -31.02 13.65 36.47
CA ARG A 464 -29.81 12.84 36.26
C ARG A 464 -28.54 13.46 36.88
N GLY A 465 -28.66 14.56 37.61
CA GLY A 465 -27.55 15.21 38.31
C GLY A 465 -26.62 16.04 37.43
N PHE A 466 -27.07 16.48 36.25
CA PHE A 466 -26.33 17.44 35.44
C PHE A 466 -26.56 18.88 35.91
N GLN A 467 -25.55 19.74 35.73
CA GLN A 467 -25.67 21.18 35.96
C GLN A 467 -26.08 21.88 34.66
N LEU A 468 -27.29 22.44 34.60
CA LEU A 468 -27.78 23.13 33.40
C LEU A 468 -26.99 24.43 33.14
N THR A 469 -26.65 24.69 31.88
CA THR A 469 -26.14 25.99 31.42
C THR A 469 -26.83 26.45 30.14
N ASP A 470 -27.05 27.75 30.03
CA ASP A 470 -27.48 28.44 28.80
C ASP A 470 -26.28 28.79 27.89
N ARG A 471 -25.05 28.68 28.40
CA ARG A 471 -23.81 29.04 27.69
C ARG A 471 -23.08 27.82 27.17
N ARG A 472 -23.06 27.65 25.84
CA ARG A 472 -22.30 26.59 25.15
C ARG A 472 -20.83 26.53 25.51
N ALA A 473 -20.19 27.67 25.77
CA ALA A 473 -18.77 27.75 26.12
C ALA A 473 -18.43 27.15 27.51
N GLN A 474 -19.42 26.97 28.38
CA GLN A 474 -19.26 26.38 29.72
C GLN A 474 -19.65 24.91 29.77
N ALA A 475 -20.37 24.42 28.76
CA ALA A 475 -20.87 23.06 28.73
C ALA A 475 -19.77 22.05 28.38
N THR A 476 -19.86 20.91 29.05
CA THR A 476 -19.07 19.69 28.80
C THR A 476 -19.91 18.57 28.20
N VAL A 477 -21.22 18.66 28.30
CA VAL A 477 -22.18 17.74 27.66
C VAL A 477 -23.18 18.56 26.85
N PHE A 478 -23.53 18.09 25.67
CA PHE A 478 -24.43 18.76 24.74
C PHE A 478 -25.55 17.81 24.34
N LEU A 479 -26.80 18.18 24.62
CA LEU A 479 -27.95 17.39 24.17
C LEU A 479 -28.35 17.82 22.76
N ALA A 480 -28.67 16.83 21.93
CA ALA A 480 -29.27 17.03 20.61
C ALA A 480 -30.48 16.10 20.46
N GLU A 481 -31.46 16.52 19.66
CA GLU A 481 -32.58 15.64 19.30
C GLU A 481 -32.09 14.45 18.48
N SER A 482 -31.22 14.72 17.50
CA SER A 482 -30.46 13.73 16.75
C SER A 482 -29.03 14.22 16.56
N LEU A 483 -28.07 13.31 16.43
CA LEU A 483 -26.69 13.66 16.06
C LEU A 483 -26.62 14.37 14.70
N GLU A 484 -27.60 14.12 13.84
CA GLU A 484 -27.70 14.69 12.49
C GLU A 484 -28.23 16.13 12.50
N SER A 485 -29.12 16.45 13.46
CA SER A 485 -29.78 17.76 13.57
C SER A 485 -29.02 18.76 14.44
N MET A 486 -27.80 18.42 14.87
CA MET A 486 -26.99 19.27 15.73
C MET A 486 -26.59 20.57 15.04
N SER A 487 -26.88 21.71 15.68
CA SER A 487 -26.45 23.02 15.18
C SER A 487 -24.93 23.13 15.12
N GLU A 488 -24.41 23.84 14.11
CA GLU A 488 -22.97 24.05 13.94
C GLU A 488 -22.31 24.66 15.19
N ARG A 489 -23.03 25.53 15.93
CA ARG A 489 -22.54 26.14 17.17
C ARG A 489 -22.38 25.14 18.31
N THR A 490 -23.34 24.23 18.46
CA THR A 490 -23.28 23.17 19.48
C THR A 490 -22.13 22.22 19.18
N TRP A 491 -22.00 21.83 17.92
CA TRP A 491 -20.91 20.96 17.49
C TRP A 491 -19.53 21.60 17.66
N ALA A 492 -19.40 22.88 17.27
CA ALA A 492 -18.18 23.66 17.48
C ALA A 492 -17.80 23.73 18.96
N ALA A 493 -18.76 24.04 19.84
CA ALA A 493 -18.52 24.09 21.28
C ALA A 493 -18.08 22.72 21.82
N ALA A 494 -18.73 21.63 21.39
CA ALA A 494 -18.34 20.28 21.78
C ALA A 494 -16.89 19.95 21.37
N VAL A 495 -16.50 20.26 20.14
CA VAL A 495 -15.11 20.04 19.67
C VAL A 495 -14.11 20.92 20.41
N LEU A 496 -14.45 22.19 20.65
CA LEU A 496 -13.52 23.12 21.31
C LEU A 496 -13.34 22.81 22.80
N CYS A 497 -14.42 22.54 23.53
CA CYS A 497 -14.40 22.20 24.96
C CYS A 497 -13.94 20.76 25.25
N GLY A 498 -13.97 19.88 24.25
CA GLY A 498 -13.79 18.44 24.48
C GLY A 498 -15.01 17.83 25.17
N GLY A 499 -16.19 18.24 24.72
CA GLY A 499 -17.47 17.80 25.28
C GLY A 499 -17.98 16.50 24.67
N SER A 500 -19.04 15.98 25.27
CA SER A 500 -19.79 14.82 24.80
C SER A 500 -21.14 15.25 24.24
N VAL A 501 -21.49 14.84 23.04
CA VAL A 501 -22.83 15.01 22.46
C VAL A 501 -23.58 13.70 22.60
N MET A 502 -24.81 13.77 23.10
CA MET A 502 -25.70 12.61 23.22
C MET A 502 -27.11 12.97 22.74
N THR A 503 -27.86 11.95 22.32
CA THR A 503 -29.28 12.13 21.97
C THR A 503 -30.16 12.13 23.22
N TRP A 504 -31.40 12.57 23.08
CA TRP A 504 -32.40 12.46 24.13
C TRP A 504 -32.57 11.01 24.62
N ASP A 505 -32.75 10.06 23.71
CA ASP A 505 -32.92 8.64 24.04
C ASP A 505 -31.72 8.13 24.85
N THR A 506 -30.51 8.58 24.48
CA THR A 506 -29.28 8.23 25.20
C THR A 506 -29.29 8.74 26.64
N LEU A 507 -29.81 9.94 26.88
CA LEU A 507 -29.95 10.50 28.23
C LEU A 507 -31.04 9.78 29.03
N GLN A 508 -32.13 9.38 28.38
CA GLN A 508 -33.26 8.72 29.02
C GLN A 508 -32.92 7.29 29.44
N GLU A 509 -32.24 6.53 28.60
CA GLU A 509 -31.90 5.13 28.84
C GLU A 509 -30.52 4.96 29.48
N MET A 510 -29.70 6.01 29.50
CA MET A 510 -28.26 5.95 29.80
C MET A 510 -27.53 4.92 28.92
N GLN A 511 -28.06 4.68 27.73
CA GLN A 511 -27.57 3.76 26.72
C GLN A 511 -27.86 4.36 25.35
N GLY A 512 -26.90 4.31 24.43
CA GLY A 512 -27.09 4.88 23.09
C GLY A 512 -25.87 5.59 22.53
N PRO A 513 -26.00 6.23 21.35
CA PRO A 513 -24.89 6.88 20.68
C PRO A 513 -24.45 8.15 21.41
N CYS A 514 -23.18 8.17 21.83
CA CYS A 514 -22.54 9.34 22.44
C CYS A 514 -21.21 9.64 21.74
N VAL A 515 -21.09 10.84 21.19
CA VAL A 515 -19.86 11.28 20.51
C VAL A 515 -19.09 12.22 21.44
N SER A 516 -17.87 11.84 21.80
CA SER A 516 -17.00 12.67 22.65
C SER A 516 -15.78 13.14 21.87
N TRP A 517 -15.36 14.38 22.11
CA TRP A 517 -14.15 14.96 21.52
C TRP A 517 -13.10 15.27 22.57
N GLN A 518 -11.83 15.34 22.17
CA GLN A 518 -10.80 15.95 22.99
C GLN A 518 -10.89 17.46 22.91
N LYS A 519 -10.48 18.13 23.99
CA LYS A 519 -10.50 19.58 24.10
C LYS A 519 -9.51 20.22 23.14
N ALA A 520 -9.99 20.63 21.96
CA ALA A 520 -9.15 21.24 20.95
C ALA A 520 -8.43 22.51 21.44
N LEU A 521 -9.02 23.21 22.41
CA LEU A 521 -8.42 24.38 23.06
C LEU A 521 -7.11 24.08 23.78
N ASP A 522 -6.82 22.83 24.12
CA ASP A 522 -5.55 22.42 24.74
C ASP A 522 -4.43 22.26 23.70
N THR A 523 -4.75 22.33 22.41
CA THR A 523 -3.74 22.31 21.34
C THR A 523 -3.32 23.73 20.97
N ARG A 524 -2.03 23.94 20.69
CA ARG A 524 -1.54 25.26 20.26
C ARG A 524 -2.06 25.58 18.86
N ARG A 525 -2.86 26.66 18.74
CA ARG A 525 -3.44 27.10 17.47
C ARG A 525 -3.41 28.61 17.32
N ARG A 526 -3.16 29.06 16.10
CA ARG A 526 -3.30 30.44 15.64
C ARG A 526 -4.37 30.44 14.56
N VAL A 527 -5.47 31.14 14.78
CA VAL A 527 -6.65 31.06 13.91
C VAL A 527 -6.94 32.42 13.31
N TYR A 528 -6.94 32.49 11.99
CA TYR A 528 -7.38 33.65 11.22
C TYR A 528 -8.75 33.39 10.62
N TRP A 529 -9.62 34.40 10.63
CA TRP A 529 -10.96 34.32 10.06
C TRP A 529 -11.15 35.47 9.08
N THR A 530 -11.41 35.17 7.80
CA THR A 530 -11.63 36.21 6.80
C THR A 530 -12.91 36.99 7.10
N GLN A 531 -12.95 38.28 6.72
CA GLN A 531 -14.14 39.10 6.92
C GLN A 531 -15.40 38.49 6.27
N ALA A 532 -15.26 37.88 5.08
CA ALA A 532 -16.41 37.25 4.42
C ALA A 532 -16.91 36.02 5.19
N ALA A 533 -16.00 35.21 5.77
CA ALA A 533 -16.39 34.07 6.58
C ALA A 533 -16.96 34.52 7.95
N GLN A 534 -16.49 35.62 8.54
CA GLN A 534 -17.08 36.22 9.74
C GLN A 534 -18.53 36.67 9.47
N LYS A 535 -18.77 37.37 8.34
CA LYS A 535 -20.11 37.79 7.91
C LYS A 535 -21.04 36.61 7.60
N HIS A 536 -20.50 35.48 7.16
CA HIS A 536 -21.31 34.29 6.86
C HIS A 536 -21.86 33.63 8.12
N SER A 537 -21.05 33.56 9.17
CA SER A 537 -21.35 32.81 10.40
C SER A 537 -20.98 33.62 11.64
N PRO A 538 -21.59 34.80 11.88
CA PRO A 538 -21.16 35.74 12.91
C PRO A 538 -21.25 35.15 14.33
N GLN A 539 -22.32 34.40 14.61
CA GLN A 539 -22.53 33.76 15.91
C GLN A 539 -21.47 32.70 16.23
N LEU A 540 -20.98 32.00 15.21
CA LEU A 540 -19.95 30.99 15.38
C LEU A 540 -18.58 31.65 15.54
N HIS A 541 -18.30 32.70 14.76
CA HIS A 541 -17.09 33.49 14.95
C HIS A 541 -17.00 34.05 16.38
N GLN A 542 -18.10 34.62 16.88
CA GLN A 542 -18.19 35.11 18.25
C GLN A 542 -17.92 34.00 19.28
N LEU A 543 -18.49 32.81 19.10
CA LEU A 543 -18.24 31.66 19.98
C LEU A 543 -16.76 31.28 20.02
N VAL A 544 -16.10 31.15 18.85
CA VAL A 544 -14.68 30.80 18.79
C VAL A 544 -13.82 31.88 19.43
N VAL A 545 -14.13 33.16 19.21
CA VAL A 545 -13.42 34.29 19.83
C VAL A 545 -13.59 34.27 21.35
N GLU A 546 -14.80 34.06 21.85
CA GLU A 546 -15.08 33.95 23.29
C GLU A 546 -14.31 32.80 23.93
N MET A 547 -14.31 31.63 23.29
CA MET A 547 -13.60 30.45 23.77
C MET A 547 -12.07 30.57 23.64
N ALA A 548 -11.58 31.28 22.62
CA ALA A 548 -10.16 31.56 22.47
C ALA A 548 -9.65 32.52 23.56
N LYS A 549 -10.48 33.47 24.04
CA LYS A 549 -10.10 34.39 25.12
C LYS A 549 -9.79 33.65 26.43
N THR A 550 -10.46 32.53 26.71
CA THR A 550 -10.22 31.73 27.92
C THR A 550 -9.13 30.68 27.72
N ALA A 551 -8.73 30.40 26.48
CA ALA A 551 -7.76 29.37 26.14
C ALA A 551 -6.34 29.92 25.95
N ARG A 552 -5.43 29.60 26.88
CA ARG A 552 -4.01 30.06 26.82
C ARG A 552 -3.25 29.66 25.56
N ARG A 553 -3.67 28.59 24.88
CA ARG A 553 -2.95 28.00 23.73
C ARG A 553 -3.52 28.43 22.37
N TRP A 554 -4.63 29.15 22.36
CA TRP A 554 -5.26 29.65 21.14
C TRP A 554 -5.03 31.15 21.02
N LYS A 555 -4.66 31.60 19.81
CA LYS A 555 -4.54 33.03 19.49
C LYS A 555 -5.35 33.32 18.23
N MET A 556 -6.25 34.30 18.31
CA MET A 556 -6.90 34.86 17.13
C MET A 556 -5.92 35.81 16.44
N LEU A 557 -5.82 35.70 15.11
CA LEU A 557 -4.99 36.59 14.29
C LEU A 557 -5.88 37.69 13.72
N ASP A 558 -5.42 38.94 13.83
CA ASP A 558 -6.25 40.12 13.57
C ASP A 558 -6.36 40.47 12.07
N GLY A 559 -5.46 39.96 11.24
CA GLY A 559 -5.40 40.29 9.83
C GLY A 559 -4.74 39.22 8.96
N GLN A 560 -4.94 39.37 7.65
CA GLN A 560 -4.37 38.48 6.66
C GLN A 560 -2.84 38.48 6.68
N GLU A 561 -2.22 39.64 6.91
CA GLU A 561 -0.76 39.75 6.93
C GLU A 561 -0.13 38.96 8.09
N ASP A 562 -0.69 39.06 9.30
CA ASP A 562 -0.25 38.25 10.45
C ASP A 562 -0.44 36.76 10.14
N PHE A 563 -1.58 36.36 9.57
CA PHE A 563 -1.78 34.97 9.14
C PHE A 563 -0.70 34.48 8.19
N GLU A 564 -0.39 35.24 7.15
CA GLU A 564 0.61 34.86 6.16
C GLU A 564 2.00 34.72 6.78
N GLN A 565 2.42 35.69 7.60
CA GLN A 565 3.69 35.65 8.31
C GLN A 565 3.79 34.42 9.22
N GLN A 566 2.77 34.21 10.08
CA GLN A 566 2.73 33.07 11.00
C GLN A 566 2.72 31.74 10.25
N LYS A 567 2.09 31.68 9.07
CA LYS A 567 2.03 30.46 8.26
C LYS A 567 3.39 30.12 7.65
N VAL A 568 4.13 31.11 7.16
CA VAL A 568 5.49 30.93 6.64
C VAL A 568 6.43 30.47 7.76
N GLU A 569 6.37 31.10 8.94
CA GLU A 569 7.16 30.69 10.10
C GLU A 569 6.83 29.26 10.56
N ALA A 570 5.55 28.91 10.61
CA ALA A 570 5.10 27.56 10.98
C ALA A 570 5.55 26.52 9.94
N ALA A 571 5.53 26.84 8.65
CA ALA A 571 6.02 25.96 7.60
C ALA A 571 7.53 25.71 7.73
N ALA A 572 8.32 26.75 8.01
CA ALA A 572 9.76 26.63 8.26
C ALA A 572 10.06 25.70 9.45
N ARG A 573 9.21 25.72 10.48
CA ARG A 573 9.34 24.86 11.68
C ARG A 573 8.67 23.49 11.58
N LYS A 574 8.12 23.11 10.41
CA LYS A 574 7.31 21.89 10.23
C LYS A 574 6.09 21.80 11.18
N GLN A 575 5.53 22.96 11.56
CA GLN A 575 4.38 23.13 12.45
C GLN A 575 3.14 23.69 11.71
N SER A 576 3.05 23.49 10.40
CA SER A 576 1.96 24.02 9.55
C SER A 576 0.52 23.81 10.06
N PRO A 577 0.17 22.71 10.78
CA PRO A 577 -1.17 22.52 11.35
C PRO A 577 -1.51 23.47 12.52
N ALA A 578 -0.52 24.16 13.10
CA ALA A 578 -0.73 25.09 14.20
C ALA A 578 -1.29 26.44 13.76
N VAL A 579 -1.28 26.77 12.46
CA VAL A 579 -1.78 28.04 11.92
C VAL A 579 -2.87 27.77 10.90
N LEU A 580 -4.09 28.21 11.19
CA LEU A 580 -5.30 27.87 10.44
C LEU A 580 -5.99 29.15 9.93
N ALA A 581 -6.58 29.06 8.75
CA ALA A 581 -7.47 30.09 8.22
C ALA A 581 -8.85 29.50 7.93
N VAL A 582 -9.89 30.20 8.40
CA VAL A 582 -11.29 29.96 8.04
C VAL A 582 -11.67 30.95 6.95
N THR A 583 -11.93 30.44 5.74
CA THR A 583 -12.09 31.24 4.52
C THR A 583 -13.32 30.78 3.75
N ARG A 584 -13.97 31.64 2.95
CA ARG A 584 -14.96 31.15 1.98
C ARG A 584 -14.28 30.42 0.81
N PRO A 585 -14.99 29.52 0.10
CA PRO A 585 -14.44 28.83 -1.08
C PRO A 585 -13.90 29.79 -2.15
N SER A 586 -14.53 30.95 -2.33
CA SER A 586 -14.12 31.99 -3.29
C SER A 586 -12.81 32.70 -2.92
N GLU A 587 -12.49 32.84 -1.62
CA GLU A 587 -11.30 33.57 -1.14
C GLU A 587 -10.03 32.70 -1.16
N LYS A 588 -10.18 31.39 -1.28
CA LYS A 588 -9.08 30.42 -1.17
C LYS A 588 -7.99 30.62 -2.21
N LYS A 589 -8.36 30.97 -3.44
CA LYS A 589 -7.41 31.12 -4.54
C LYS A 589 -6.45 32.28 -4.29
N GLY A 590 -6.97 33.42 -3.85
CA GLY A 590 -6.16 34.62 -3.55
C GLY A 590 -5.17 34.37 -2.41
N LEU A 591 -5.62 33.76 -1.30
CA LEU A 591 -4.74 33.46 -0.16
C LEU A 591 -3.59 32.51 -0.53
N LEU A 592 -3.84 31.52 -1.38
CA LEU A 592 -2.80 30.59 -1.84
C LEU A 592 -1.78 31.25 -2.76
N GLU A 593 -2.22 32.17 -3.62
CA GLU A 593 -1.33 32.90 -4.53
C GLU A 593 -0.35 33.80 -3.75
N VAL A 594 -0.83 34.48 -2.70
CA VAL A 594 0.03 35.33 -1.85
C VAL A 594 1.04 34.51 -1.06
N LEU A 595 0.63 33.38 -0.48
CA LEU A 595 1.55 32.48 0.25
C LEU A 595 2.65 31.89 -0.64
N VAL A 596 2.32 31.56 -1.90
CA VAL A 596 3.29 31.05 -2.87
C VAL A 596 4.26 32.15 -3.31
N ALA A 597 3.79 33.40 -3.46
CA ALA A 597 4.62 34.55 -3.79
C ALA A 597 5.64 34.85 -2.68
N ARG A 598 5.24 34.72 -1.40
CA ARG A 598 6.09 34.98 -0.22
C ARG A 598 7.06 33.84 0.15
N GLY A 599 7.40 32.97 -0.80
CA GLY A 599 8.50 32.01 -0.63
C GLY A 599 8.10 30.62 -0.12
N ALA A 600 6.81 30.29 -0.01
CA ALA A 600 6.36 28.92 0.30
C ALA A 600 6.44 27.97 -0.93
N LYS A 601 7.55 28.04 -1.70
CA LYS A 601 7.77 27.23 -2.90
C LYS A 601 8.20 25.81 -2.48
N GLY A 602 7.52 24.79 -3.01
CA GLY A 602 7.89 23.37 -2.86
C GLY A 602 6.95 22.51 -1.99
N GLN A 603 5.99 23.12 -1.29
CA GLN A 603 5.16 22.43 -0.27
C GLN A 603 3.64 22.63 -0.47
N ARG A 604 3.15 22.49 -1.71
CA ARG A 604 1.72 22.64 -2.04
C ARG A 604 0.80 21.70 -1.25
N SER A 605 1.28 20.55 -0.75
CA SER A 605 0.47 19.59 0.02
C SER A 605 0.33 19.95 1.50
N THR A 606 1.31 20.63 2.12
CA THR A 606 1.27 21.03 3.53
C THR A 606 0.65 22.42 3.74
N LEU A 607 0.61 23.24 2.69
CA LEU A 607 -0.10 24.53 2.66
C LEU A 607 -1.64 24.36 2.55
N SER A 608 -2.16 23.16 2.28
CA SER A 608 -3.60 22.96 1.98
C SER A 608 -4.52 22.91 3.20
N THR A 609 -4.09 23.40 4.37
CA THR A 609 -4.96 23.55 5.56
C THR A 609 -5.86 24.78 5.43
N HIS A 610 -6.49 24.92 4.27
CA HIS A 610 -7.53 25.92 4.01
C HIS A 610 -8.87 25.22 4.11
N ILE A 611 -9.60 25.67 5.11
CA ILE A 611 -10.84 25.09 5.55
C ILE A 611 -11.95 25.97 4.99
N GLN A 612 -12.80 25.39 4.14
CA GLN A 612 -13.71 26.14 3.27
C GLN A 612 -15.05 26.44 3.94
N THR A 613 -15.37 25.70 4.99
CA THR A 613 -16.57 25.91 5.80
C THR A 613 -16.23 25.79 7.28
N PRO A 614 -16.96 26.49 8.15
CA PRO A 614 -17.00 26.18 9.57
C PRO A 614 -17.07 24.68 9.89
N LYS A 615 -17.87 23.94 9.13
CA LYS A 615 -18.01 22.49 9.29
C LYS A 615 -16.68 21.77 9.04
N GLU A 616 -16.02 22.08 7.93
CA GLU A 616 -14.68 21.55 7.65
C GLU A 616 -13.67 21.93 8.75
N PHE A 617 -13.86 23.07 9.42
CA PHE A 617 -12.90 23.59 10.41
C PHE A 617 -12.78 22.68 11.60
N PHE A 618 -13.92 22.41 12.23
CA PHE A 618 -13.94 21.54 13.38
C PHE A 618 -13.78 20.07 12.96
N GLN A 619 -14.07 19.69 11.71
CA GLN A 619 -13.77 18.34 11.20
C GLN A 619 -12.26 18.16 11.10
N PHE A 620 -11.55 19.18 10.60
CA PHE A 620 -10.10 19.19 10.56
C PHE A 620 -9.51 19.12 11.97
N ILE A 621 -9.98 19.95 12.89
CA ILE A 621 -9.55 19.95 14.28
C ILE A 621 -9.80 18.59 14.94
N ALA A 622 -11.00 18.03 14.79
CA ALA A 622 -11.36 16.73 15.34
C ALA A 622 -10.53 15.57 14.74
N LYS A 623 -10.07 15.69 13.48
CA LYS A 623 -9.22 14.69 12.82
C LYS A 623 -7.75 14.75 13.25
N GLN A 624 -7.25 15.93 13.62
CA GLN A 624 -5.85 16.14 14.02
C GLN A 624 -5.56 15.67 15.46
N ASP A 625 -6.60 15.41 16.25
CA ASP A 625 -6.46 14.91 17.63
C ASP A 625 -7.38 13.69 17.88
N PRO A 626 -7.14 12.56 17.19
CA PRO A 626 -8.06 11.43 17.24
C PRO A 626 -7.85 10.59 18.51
N GLN A 627 -8.64 10.86 19.55
CA GLN A 627 -9.26 9.77 20.30
C GLN A 627 -10.65 9.57 19.72
N ARG A 628 -10.81 8.58 18.82
CA ARG A 628 -12.09 8.34 18.16
C ARG A 628 -13.11 7.71 19.12
N CYS A 629 -14.30 8.30 19.06
CA CYS A 629 -15.65 7.85 19.46
C CYS A 629 -15.76 6.52 20.21
N CYS A 630 -16.37 6.57 21.39
CA CYS A 630 -17.12 5.43 21.90
C CYS A 630 -18.38 5.23 21.02
N THR A 631 -18.60 3.97 20.63
CA THR A 631 -19.80 3.37 20.00
C THR A 631 -20.49 3.96 18.75
N GLY A 632 -20.56 3.10 17.72
CA GLY A 632 -21.81 2.68 17.08
C GLY A 632 -22.55 3.70 16.20
N VAL A 633 -22.46 3.50 14.88
CA VAL A 633 -23.37 4.12 13.88
C VAL A 633 -23.25 5.65 13.77
N CYS A 634 -22.23 6.12 13.05
CA CYS A 634 -22.34 7.40 12.34
C CYS A 634 -21.37 7.40 11.16
N GLY A 635 -21.91 7.17 9.97
CA GLY A 635 -21.26 7.52 8.71
C GLY A 635 -21.52 9.00 8.42
N TYR A 636 -20.60 9.87 8.84
CA TYR A 636 -20.60 11.30 8.51
C TYR A 636 -19.27 11.76 7.93
#